data_AF-A0A933E2D1-F1
#
_entry.id   AF-A0A933E2D1-F1
#
_cell.length_a   1.000
_cell.length_b   1.000
_cell.length_c   1.000
_cell.angle_alpha   90.00
_cell.angle_beta   90.00
_cell.angle_gamma   90.00
#
_symmetry.space_group_name_H-M   'P 1'
#
loop_
_entity.id
_entity.type
_entity.pdbx_description
1 polymer ?
#
loop_
_entity_poly.entity_id
_entity_poly.type
_entity_poly.pdbx_seq_one_letter_code
_entity_poly.pdbx_strand_id
1 'polypeptide(L)'
;PNTSGRFDIKHDRGGLIDVEFIVQYLVLGHARRHAELTGNIGNLALLKLAGRLDLVPQEQALAAHEAYREFRRRQHMLRLAGEKYARVAPAEVDQRTQAVRQLWQTVFGEF
;
A
#
# COMPACT_ATOMS: atom_id res chain seq x y z
N PRO A 1 -14.42 11.11 5.60
CA PRO A 1 -14.72 9.66 5.72
C PRO A 1 -15.60 9.18 4.57
N ASN A 2 -15.28 8.05 3.94
CA ASN A 2 -16.13 7.44 2.93
C ASN A 2 -17.37 6.85 3.62
N THR A 3 -18.55 7.38 3.32
CA THR A 3 -19.83 6.91 3.87
C THR A 3 -20.59 5.99 2.91
N SER A 4 -20.00 5.66 1.76
CA SER A 4 -20.62 4.73 0.81
C SER A 4 -20.36 3.27 1.20
N GLY A 5 -21.19 2.34 0.73
CA GLY A 5 -20.93 0.90 0.85
C GLY A 5 -19.85 0.38 -0.11
N ARG A 6 -19.09 1.27 -0.77
CA ARG A 6 -18.01 0.95 -1.70
C ARG A 6 -16.66 1.24 -1.05
N PHE A 7 -15.63 0.53 -1.48
CA PHE A 7 -14.26 0.78 -1.03
C PHE A 7 -13.57 1.87 -1.88
N ASP A 8 -13.08 2.94 -1.24
CA ASP A 8 -12.27 3.97 -1.87
C ASP A 8 -10.81 3.52 -1.93
N ILE A 9 -10.36 3.15 -3.14
CA ILE A 9 -9.03 2.58 -3.39
C ILE A 9 -7.91 3.47 -2.84
N LYS A 10 -8.12 4.78 -2.79
CA LYS A 10 -7.07 5.72 -2.41
C LYS A 10 -7.06 5.97 -0.90
N HIS A 11 -8.21 6.25 -0.30
CA HIS A 11 -8.29 6.84 1.04
C HIS A 11 -8.82 5.90 2.12
N ASP A 12 -9.45 4.77 1.77
CA ASP A 12 -9.93 3.84 2.78
C ASP A 12 -8.79 2.96 3.31
N ARG A 13 -8.98 2.46 4.53
CA ARG A 13 -8.02 1.61 5.23
C ARG A 13 -7.71 0.33 4.46
N GLY A 14 -6.43 0.07 4.24
CA GLY A 14 -5.90 -0.95 3.34
C GLY A 14 -5.77 -0.48 1.89
N GLY A 15 -5.89 0.82 1.63
CA GLY A 15 -5.80 1.44 0.30
C GLY A 15 -4.39 1.94 -0.06
N LEU A 16 -4.30 2.75 -1.12
CA LEU A 16 -3.02 3.26 -1.64
C LEU A 16 -2.26 4.12 -0.64
N ILE A 17 -2.95 5.00 0.08
CA ILE A 17 -2.31 5.93 1.03
C ILE A 17 -1.65 5.15 2.17
N ASP A 18 -2.28 4.08 2.66
CA ASP A 18 -1.70 3.27 3.73
C ASP A 18 -0.37 2.63 3.29
N VAL A 19 -0.28 2.14 2.05
CA VAL A 19 0.99 1.64 1.50
C VAL A 19 2.04 2.74 1.39
N GLU A 20 1.66 3.92 0.92
CA GLU A 20 2.58 5.08 0.82
C GLU A 20 3.13 5.45 2.18
N PHE A 21 2.27 5.42 3.21
CA PHE A 21 2.64 5.76 4.58
C PHE A 21 3.55 4.71 5.21
N ILE A 22 3.26 3.41 5.00
CA ILE A 22 4.14 2.30 5.40
C ILE A 22 5.55 2.50 4.82
N VAL A 23 5.65 2.75 3.52
CA VAL A 23 6.94 2.97 2.85
C VAL A 23 7.66 4.18 3.43
N GLN A 24 6.98 5.32 3.57
CA GLN A 24 7.57 6.54 4.13
C GLN A 24 8.07 6.32 5.56
N TYR A 25 7.28 5.64 6.40
CA TYR A 25 7.69 5.29 7.76
C TYR A 25 8.94 4.43 7.77
N LEU A 26 8.98 3.37 6.96
CA LEU A 26 10.15 2.47 6.90
C LEU A 26 11.40 3.21 6.42
N VAL A 27 11.28 4.10 5.43
CA VAL A 27 12.39 4.94 4.99
C VAL A 27 12.88 5.83 6.13
N LEU A 28 11.98 6.59 6.78
CA LEU A 28 12.36 7.53 7.84
C LEU A 28 12.95 6.82 9.07
N GLY A 29 12.39 5.66 9.46
CA GLY A 29 12.83 4.90 10.62
C GLY A 29 14.15 4.15 10.42
N HIS A 30 14.48 3.78 9.18
CA HIS A 30 15.59 2.85 8.91
C HIS A 30 16.68 3.39 7.97
N ALA A 31 16.47 4.51 7.28
CA ALA A 31 17.44 5.05 6.31
C ALA A 31 18.82 5.35 6.91
N ARG A 32 18.91 5.65 8.22
CA ARG A 32 20.20 5.86 8.88
C ARG A 32 21.09 4.61 8.84
N ARG A 33 20.49 3.43 8.96
CA ARG A 33 21.17 2.12 8.92
C ARG A 33 21.20 1.53 7.51
N HIS A 34 20.20 1.83 6.69
CA HIS A 34 20.05 1.31 5.33
C HIS A 34 19.91 2.46 4.33
N ALA A 35 21.05 3.04 3.93
CA ALA A 35 21.08 4.22 3.05
C ALA A 35 20.39 3.99 1.69
N GLU A 36 20.35 2.75 1.21
CA GLU A 36 19.65 2.33 -0.01
C GLU A 36 18.14 2.63 -0.01
N LEU A 37 17.51 2.79 1.16
CA LEU A 37 16.11 3.22 1.28
C LEU A 37 15.86 4.66 0.81
N THR A 38 16.91 5.49 0.72
CA THR A 38 16.79 6.88 0.26
C THR A 38 16.81 7.01 -1.27
N GLY A 39 16.96 5.90 -1.99
CA GLY A 39 16.89 5.88 -3.44
C GLY A 39 15.51 6.28 -3.96
N ASN A 40 15.47 7.14 -4.98
CA ASN A 40 14.23 7.54 -5.65
C ASN A 40 13.75 6.46 -6.63
N ILE A 41 13.41 5.27 -6.10
CA ILE A 41 13.04 4.07 -6.88
C ILE A 41 11.53 3.77 -6.83
N GLY A 42 10.76 4.58 -6.10
CA GLY A 42 9.30 4.46 -5.97
C GLY A 42 8.83 3.38 -5.00
N ASN A 43 7.55 3.47 -4.58
CA ASN A 43 6.98 2.66 -3.49
C ASN A 43 7.04 1.15 -3.74
N LEU A 44 6.81 0.71 -4.97
CA LEU A 44 6.85 -0.71 -5.33
C LEU A 44 8.23 -1.32 -5.10
N ALA A 45 9.29 -0.60 -5.50
CA ALA A 45 10.66 -1.06 -5.32
C ALA A 45 11.11 -0.91 -3.86
N LEU A 46 10.71 0.17 -3.18
CA LEU A 46 10.97 0.36 -1.75
C LEU A 46 10.31 -0.71 -0.87
N LEU A 47 9.08 -1.16 -1.18
CA LEU A 47 8.46 -2.28 -0.47
C LEU A 47 9.27 -3.58 -0.62
N LYS A 48 9.69 -3.92 -1.84
CA LYS A 48 10.53 -5.10 -2.10
C LYS A 48 11.86 -4.99 -1.36
N LEU A 49 12.45 -3.80 -1.34
CA LEU A 49 13.68 -3.51 -0.63
C LEU A 49 13.53 -3.69 0.88
N ALA A 50 12.45 -3.18 1.48
CA ALA A 50 12.17 -3.35 2.89
C ALA A 50 12.03 -4.82 3.30
N GLY A 51 11.40 -5.65 2.47
CA GLY A 51 11.34 -7.10 2.69
C GLY A 51 12.70 -7.78 2.56
N ARG A 52 13.55 -7.38 1.59
CA ARG A 52 14.91 -7.92 1.43
C ARG A 52 15.85 -7.54 2.58
N LEU A 53 15.58 -6.42 3.23
CA LEU A 53 16.31 -5.91 4.38
C LEU A 53 15.78 -6.43 5.73
N ASP A 54 14.83 -7.37 5.71
CA ASP A 54 14.18 -7.94 6.90
C ASP A 54 13.54 -6.89 7.83
N LEU A 55 13.16 -5.73 7.29
CA LEU A 55 12.46 -4.69 8.07
C LEU A 55 10.99 -5.05 8.31
N VAL A 56 10.45 -5.89 7.43
CA VAL A 56 9.12 -6.49 7.49
C VAL A 56 9.20 -7.90 6.88
N PRO A 57 8.28 -8.83 7.21
CA PRO A 57 8.25 -10.15 6.59
C PRO A 57 8.15 -10.04 5.06
N GLN A 58 9.03 -10.75 4.35
CA GLN A 58 9.13 -10.66 2.89
C GLN A 58 7.81 -10.98 2.19
N GLU A 59 7.08 -11.98 2.67
CA GLU A 59 5.78 -12.37 2.12
C GLU A 59 4.75 -11.22 2.20
N GLN A 60 4.70 -10.51 3.32
CA GLN A 60 3.77 -9.38 3.50
C GLN A 60 4.15 -8.20 2.59
N ALA A 61 5.46 -7.93 2.44
CA ALA A 61 5.95 -6.90 1.52
C ALA A 61 5.56 -7.20 0.07
N LEU A 62 5.67 -8.46 -0.37
CA LEU A 62 5.28 -8.89 -1.71
C LEU A 62 3.75 -8.84 -1.91
N ALA A 63 2.97 -9.25 -0.91
CA ALA A 63 1.52 -9.18 -0.97
C ALA A 63 1.02 -7.72 -1.07
N ALA A 64 1.58 -6.81 -0.26
CA ALA A 64 1.26 -5.38 -0.32
C ALA A 64 1.76 -4.72 -1.63
N HIS A 65 2.89 -5.18 -2.18
CA HIS A 65 3.37 -4.74 -3.50
C HIS A 65 2.36 -5.07 -4.60
N GLU A 66 1.84 -6.29 -4.62
CA GLU A 66 0.83 -6.72 -5.59
C GLU A 66 -0.50 -5.98 -5.40
N ALA A 67 -0.91 -5.74 -4.15
CA ALA A 67 -2.07 -4.92 -3.82
C ALA A 67 -1.92 -3.49 -4.37
N TYR A 68 -0.79 -2.83 -4.09
CA TYR A 68 -0.51 -1.47 -4.56
C TYR A 68 -0.54 -1.35 -6.09
N ARG A 69 0.08 -2.32 -6.78
CA ARG A 69 0.10 -2.37 -8.24
C ARG A 69 -1.31 -2.43 -8.82
N GLU A 70 -2.16 -3.31 -8.27
CA GLU A 70 -3.54 -3.44 -8.72
C GLU A 70 -4.37 -2.19 -8.40
N PHE A 71 -4.20 -1.63 -7.20
CA PHE A 71 -4.89 -0.41 -6.80
C PHE A 71 -4.54 0.78 -7.72
N ARG A 72 -3.26 0.96 -8.06
CA ARG A 72 -2.85 1.96 -9.06
C ARG A 72 -3.50 1.70 -10.42
N ARG A 73 -3.47 0.45 -10.90
CA ARG A 73 -4.10 0.08 -12.17
C ARG A 73 -5.59 0.44 -12.19
N ARG A 74 -6.35 0.04 -11.17
CA ARG A 74 -7.78 0.32 -11.05
C ARG A 74 -8.08 1.81 -10.90
N GLN A 75 -7.31 2.52 -10.08
CA GLN A 75 -7.44 3.97 -9.93
C GLN A 75 -7.25 4.68 -11.27
N HIS A 76 -6.23 4.30 -12.05
CA HIS A 76 -6.00 4.86 -13.37
C HIS A 76 -7.14 4.56 -14.35
N MET A 77 -7.65 3.32 -14.37
CA MET A 77 -8.79 2.93 -15.21
C MET A 77 -10.06 3.73 -14.89
N LEU A 78 -10.41 3.85 -13.61
CA LEU A 78 -11.59 4.63 -13.20
C LEU A 78 -11.45 6.10 -13.57
N ARG A 79 -10.25 6.68 -13.41
CA ARG A 79 -9.99 8.06 -13.83
C ARG A 79 -10.13 8.26 -15.34
N LEU A 80 -9.68 7.30 -16.15
CA LEU A 80 -9.85 7.34 -17.61
C LEU A 80 -11.34 7.21 -18.02
N ALA A 81 -12.14 6.48 -17.24
CA ALA A 81 -13.58 6.37 -17.43
C ALA A 81 -14.36 7.64 -17.00
N GLY A 82 -13.68 8.67 -16.47
CA GLY A 82 -14.31 9.91 -16.02
C GLY A 82 -14.92 9.83 -14.62
N GLU A 83 -14.65 8.76 -13.87
CA GLU A 83 -15.18 8.60 -12.51
C GLU A 83 -14.57 9.61 -11.54
N LYS A 84 -15.42 10.31 -10.79
CA LYS A 84 -14.99 11.29 -9.79
C LYS A 84 -14.25 10.65 -8.61
N TYR A 85 -14.63 9.42 -8.25
CA TYR A 85 -14.06 8.68 -7.13
C TYR A 85 -13.61 7.28 -7.57
N ALA A 86 -12.41 6.88 -7.13
CA ALA A 86 -11.88 5.54 -7.41
C ALA A 86 -12.48 4.50 -6.46
N ARG A 87 -13.79 4.28 -6.55
CA ARG A 87 -14.54 3.39 -5.65
C ARG A 87 -14.95 2.10 -6.35
N VAL A 88 -14.75 0.96 -5.68
CA VAL A 88 -15.07 -0.39 -6.19
C VAL A 88 -15.91 -1.17 -5.20
N ALA A 89 -16.53 -2.28 -5.62
CA ALA A 89 -17.18 -3.15 -4.64
C ALA A 89 -16.12 -3.79 -3.73
N PRO A 90 -16.30 -3.81 -2.40
CA PRO A 90 -15.28 -4.32 -1.47
C PRO A 90 -14.82 -5.75 -1.79
N ALA A 91 -15.74 -6.62 -2.21
CA ALA A 91 -15.46 -8.00 -2.59
C ALA A 91 -14.44 -8.13 -3.74
N GLU A 92 -14.31 -7.13 -4.62
CA GLU A 92 -13.37 -7.19 -5.74
C GLU A 92 -11.90 -7.00 -5.31
N VAL A 93 -11.68 -6.47 -4.11
CA VAL A 93 -10.37 -6.06 -3.60
C VAL A 93 -10.04 -6.60 -2.21
N ASP A 94 -10.94 -7.37 -1.60
CA ASP A 94 -10.87 -7.82 -0.21
C ASP A 94 -9.50 -8.41 0.18
N GLN A 95 -9.00 -9.39 -0.59
CA GLN A 95 -7.68 -10.01 -0.34
C GLN A 95 -6.52 -8.99 -0.38
N ARG A 96 -6.59 -8.02 -1.30
CA ARG A 96 -5.54 -6.99 -1.47
C ARG A 96 -5.60 -5.96 -0.36
N THR A 97 -6.81 -5.55 0.02
CA THR A 97 -7.03 -4.70 1.18
C THR A 97 -6.50 -5.38 2.43
N GLN A 98 -6.81 -6.66 2.63
CA GLN A 98 -6.32 -7.43 3.79
C GLN A 98 -4.79 -7.53 3.83
N ALA A 99 -4.13 -7.73 2.69
CA ALA A 99 -2.67 -7.75 2.62
C ALA A 99 -2.04 -6.42 3.10
N VAL A 100 -2.61 -5.28 2.71
CA VAL A 100 -2.13 -3.96 3.17
C VAL A 100 -2.39 -3.79 4.66
N ARG A 101 -3.56 -4.21 5.17
CA ARG A 101 -3.89 -4.13 6.60
C ARG A 101 -2.97 -4.99 7.47
N GLN A 102 -2.62 -6.19 7.00
CA GLN A 102 -1.67 -7.06 7.68
C GLN A 102 -0.28 -6.41 7.76
N LEU A 103 0.21 -5.86 6.65
CA LEU A 103 1.50 -5.17 6.65
C LEU A 103 1.47 -3.94 7.57
N TRP A 104 0.38 -3.16 7.55
CA TRP A 104 0.19 -2.04 8.46
C TRP A 104 0.27 -2.48 9.92
N GLN A 105 -0.46 -3.53 10.30
CA GLN A 105 -0.43 -4.07 11.67
C GLN A 105 0.98 -4.50 12.07
N THR A 106 1.74 -5.10 11.17
CA THR A 106 3.15 -5.48 11.41
C THR A 106 4.05 -4.27 11.65
N VAL A 107 3.82 -3.17 10.93
CA VAL A 107 4.68 -1.98 11.00
C VAL A 107 4.33 -1.06 12.17
N PHE A 108 3.05 -0.90 12.47
CA PHE A 108 2.55 0.08 13.44
C PHE A 108 1.97 -0.53 14.71
N GLY A 109 1.65 -1.83 14.73
CA GLY A 109 1.07 -2.51 15.89
C GLY A 109 -0.41 -2.21 16.16
N GLU A 110 -1.07 -1.38 15.35
CA GLU A 110 -2.46 -0.95 15.57
C GLU A 110 -3.28 -0.94 14.28
N PHE A 111 -4.58 -1.25 14.39
CA PHE A 111 -5.60 -0.98 13.37
C PHE A 111 -6.87 -0.40 14.00
#